data_AF-A0A7W4PHR7-F1
#
_entry.id   AF-A0A7W4PHR7-F1
#
_cell.length_a   1.000
_cell.length_b   1.000
_cell.length_c   1.000
_cell.angle_alpha   90.00
_cell.angle_beta   90.00
_cell.angle_gamma   90.00
#
_symmetry.space_group_name_H-M   'P 1'
#
loop_
_entity.id
_entity.type
_entity.pdbx_description
1 polymer ?
#
loop_
_entity_poly.entity_id
_entity_poly.type
_entity_poly.pdbx_seq_one_letter_code
_entity_poly.pdbx_strand_id
1 'polypeptide(L)'
;MGYEDLVDHDRLRHDPVLAILAGKLDARRARCAPLAGKSTLNRLELSRAEPGRYHRIKHDPSAIEDRFVDVFLDARRAAPACGSCCAPMAASVAKR
;
A
#
# COMPACT_ATOMS: atom_id res chain seq x y z
N MET A 1 12.94 -26.17 15.30
CA MET A 1 12.20 -25.07 14.66
C MET A 1 11.61 -25.63 13.39
N GLY A 2 10.38 -26.12 13.45
CA GLY A 2 9.71 -26.70 12.28
C GLY A 2 9.49 -25.58 11.27
N TYR A 3 9.93 -25.78 10.03
CA TYR A 3 9.39 -25.01 8.92
C TYR A 3 7.89 -25.34 8.90
N GLU A 4 7.03 -24.38 9.27
CA GLU A 4 5.63 -24.47 8.89
C GLU A 4 5.60 -24.67 7.38
N ASP A 5 4.98 -25.77 6.97
CA ASP A 5 5.01 -26.23 5.60
C ASP A 5 4.36 -25.16 4.73
N LEU A 6 5.05 -24.65 3.71
CA LEU A 6 4.53 -23.65 2.77
C LEU A 6 3.26 -24.15 2.04
N VAL A 7 2.98 -25.45 2.15
CA VAL A 7 1.74 -26.11 1.72
C VAL A 7 0.53 -25.67 2.55
N ASP A 8 0.69 -25.27 3.82
CA ASP A 8 -0.43 -24.85 4.66
C ASP A 8 -1.14 -23.60 4.12
N HIS A 9 -0.40 -22.66 3.53
CA HIS A 9 -1.01 -21.47 2.92
C HIS A 9 -1.91 -21.78 1.70
N ASP A 10 -1.83 -22.97 1.10
CA ASP A 10 -2.82 -23.41 0.10
C ASP A 10 -4.15 -23.85 0.72
N ARG A 11 -4.15 -24.30 1.97
CA ARG A 11 -5.38 -24.54 2.74
C ARG A 11 -5.88 -23.24 3.34
N LEU A 12 -4.99 -22.46 3.95
CA LEU A 12 -5.32 -21.21 4.65
C LEU A 12 -6.03 -20.19 3.75
N ARG A 13 -5.71 -20.16 2.45
CA ARG A 13 -6.38 -19.24 1.50
C ARG A 13 -7.88 -19.49 1.32
N HIS A 14 -8.38 -20.63 1.79
CA HIS A 14 -9.79 -21.01 1.78
C HIS A 14 -10.41 -20.98 3.18
N ASP A 15 -9.68 -20.52 4.19
CA ASP A 15 -10.18 -20.49 5.55
C ASP A 15 -11.28 -19.41 5.71
N PRO A 16 -12.50 -19.80 6.14
CA PRO A 16 -13.63 -18.88 6.21
C PRO A 16 -13.48 -17.86 7.34
N VAL A 17 -12.82 -18.21 8.45
CA VAL A 17 -12.63 -17.31 9.59
C VAL A 17 -11.67 -16.19 9.21
N LEU A 18 -10.54 -16.54 8.60
CA LEU A 18 -9.56 -15.58 8.11
C LEU A 18 -10.14 -14.74 6.96
N ALA A 19 -10.98 -15.32 6.11
CA ALA A 19 -11.72 -14.60 5.07
C ALA A 19 -12.66 -13.53 5.65
N ILE A 20 -13.40 -13.86 6.72
CA ILE A 20 -14.26 -12.90 7.44
C ILE A 20 -13.42 -11.76 8.02
N LEU A 21 -12.34 -12.09 8.74
CA LEU A 21 -11.47 -11.08 9.37
C LEU A 21 -10.82 -10.15 8.34
N ALA A 22 -10.48 -10.68 7.16
CA ALA A 22 -9.93 -9.90 6.05
C ALA A 22 -10.98 -9.13 5.23
N GLY A 23 -12.28 -9.29 5.52
CA GLY A 23 -13.37 -8.72 4.74
C GLY A 23 -13.45 -9.26 3.30
N LYS A 24 -12.99 -10.49 3.07
CA LYS A 24 -12.90 -11.13 1.75
C LYS A 24 -13.63 -12.46 1.73
N LEU A 25 -14.96 -12.42 1.86
CA LEU A 25 -15.81 -13.61 1.87
C LEU A 25 -15.79 -14.37 0.53
N ASP A 26 -15.65 -13.65 -0.57
CA ASP A 26 -15.62 -14.21 -1.93
C ASP A 26 -14.40 -13.77 -2.72
N ALA A 27 -14.01 -14.62 -3.68
CA ALA A 27 -12.95 -14.31 -4.60
C ALA A 27 -13.38 -13.25 -5.62
N ARG A 28 -12.53 -12.24 -5.84
CA ARG A 28 -12.78 -11.16 -6.81
C ARG A 28 -12.67 -11.61 -8.28
N ARG A 29 -12.14 -12.81 -8.55
CA ARG A 29 -11.90 -13.36 -9.89
C ARG A 29 -12.28 -14.84 -9.93
N ALA A 30 -12.85 -15.27 -11.05
CA ALA A 30 -13.11 -16.68 -11.31
C ALA A 30 -11.80 -17.49 -11.23
N ARG A 31 -11.83 -18.62 -10.51
CA ARG A 31 -10.67 -19.51 -10.23
C ARG A 31 -9.64 -18.97 -9.22
N CYS A 32 -10.00 -17.99 -8.40
CA CYS A 32 -9.17 -17.57 -7.26
C CYS A 32 -9.81 -18.02 -5.94
N ALA A 33 -8.99 -18.17 -4.90
CA ALA A 33 -9.47 -18.28 -3.54
C ALA A 33 -9.89 -16.90 -3.01
N PRO A 34 -10.73 -16.82 -1.96
CA PRO A 34 -11.12 -15.53 -1.36
C PRO A 34 -9.93 -14.74 -0.83
N LEU A 35 -8.96 -15.43 -0.22
CA LEU A 35 -7.74 -14.83 0.33
C LEU A 35 -6.57 -14.83 -0.68
N ALA A 36 -5.50 -14.13 -0.30
CA ALA A 36 -4.31 -13.98 -1.14
C ALA A 36 -3.58 -15.32 -1.36
N GLY A 37 -2.72 -15.38 -2.38
CA GLY A 37 -1.96 -16.59 -2.69
C GLY A 37 -0.86 -16.91 -1.67
N LYS A 38 -0.34 -18.15 -1.70
CA LYS A 38 0.73 -18.65 -0.80
C LYS A 38 1.85 -17.66 -0.56
N SER A 39 2.49 -17.19 -1.63
CA SER A 39 3.64 -16.29 -1.51
C SER A 39 3.28 -14.93 -0.93
N THR A 40 2.03 -14.47 -1.11
CA THR A 40 1.54 -13.23 -0.50
C THR A 40 1.22 -13.43 0.97
N LEU A 41 0.51 -14.50 1.34
CA LEU A 41 0.23 -14.82 2.76
C LEU A 41 1.53 -15.01 3.56
N ASN A 42 2.47 -15.78 3.02
CA ASN A 42 3.80 -15.95 3.63
C ASN A 42 4.55 -14.62 3.80
N ARG A 43 4.45 -13.69 2.84
CA ARG A 43 5.05 -12.35 2.99
C ARG A 43 4.35 -11.52 4.07
N LEU A 44 3.03 -11.63 4.21
CA LEU A 44 2.26 -10.91 5.22
C LEU A 44 2.57 -11.43 6.63
N GLU A 45 2.63 -12.75 6.79
CA GLU A 45 3.02 -13.41 8.03
C GLU A 45 4.45 -13.03 8.46
N LEU A 46 5.38 -13.01 7.52
CA LEU A 46 6.77 -12.61 7.76
C LEU A 46 6.97 -11.09 7.80
N SER A 47 5.95 -10.30 7.46
CA SER A 47 6.04 -8.84 7.51
C SER A 47 6.00 -8.38 8.97
N ARG A 48 6.90 -7.45 9.33
CA ARG A 48 7.03 -6.94 10.70
C ARG A 48 7.17 -5.43 10.65
N ALA A 49 6.64 -4.74 11.65
CA ALA A 49 6.75 -3.28 11.81
C ALA A 49 8.18 -2.80 12.10
N GLU A 50 9.04 -3.65 12.65
CA GLU A 50 10.47 -3.36 12.88
C GLU A 50 11.38 -4.02 11.82
N PRO A 51 12.47 -3.37 11.36
CA PRO A 51 13.37 -3.96 10.37
C PRO A 51 14.15 -5.14 10.98
N GLY A 52 14.09 -6.31 10.34
CA GLY A 52 14.91 -7.47 10.69
C GLY A 52 16.03 -7.74 9.69
N ARG A 53 16.97 -8.64 10.02
CA ARG A 53 18.13 -9.01 9.18
C ARG A 53 17.76 -9.41 7.73
N TYR A 54 16.56 -9.94 7.52
CA TYR A 54 16.04 -10.37 6.21
C TYR A 54 14.87 -9.51 5.69
N HIS A 55 14.54 -8.41 6.36
CA HIS A 55 13.46 -7.54 5.91
C HIS A 55 13.95 -6.61 4.79
N ARG A 56 13.36 -6.77 3.61
CA ARG A 56 13.90 -6.22 2.36
C ARG A 56 13.36 -4.84 1.97
N ILE A 57 13.10 -3.95 2.94
CA ILE A 57 12.65 -2.53 2.81
C ILE A 57 11.20 -2.33 3.27
N LYS A 58 11.01 -1.39 4.21
CA LYS A 58 9.71 -0.81 4.57
C LYS A 58 9.39 0.38 3.69
N HIS A 59 8.11 0.66 3.51
CA HIS A 59 7.64 1.93 2.99
C HIS A 59 6.64 2.55 3.94
N ASP A 60 6.62 3.88 3.96
CA ASP A 60 5.57 4.68 4.55
C ASP A 60 4.52 4.98 3.46
N PRO A 61 3.30 4.43 3.57
CA PRO A 61 2.25 4.66 2.57
C PRO A 61 1.89 6.14 2.41
N SER A 62 1.83 6.90 3.51
CA SER A 62 1.47 8.32 3.46
C SER A 62 2.53 9.14 2.73
N ALA A 63 3.81 8.86 3.00
CA ALA A 63 4.91 9.50 2.26
C ALA A 63 4.88 9.20 0.75
N ILE A 64 4.40 8.02 0.33
CA ILE A 64 4.23 7.69 -1.10
C ILE A 64 3.08 8.50 -1.70
N GLU A 65 1.95 8.61 -1.01
CA GLU A 65 0.78 9.37 -1.47
C GLU A 65 1.11 10.87 -1.59
N ASP A 66 1.74 11.45 -0.57
CA ASP A 66 2.17 12.85 -0.54
C ASP A 66 3.14 13.18 -1.68
N ARG A 67 4.01 12.21 -2.04
CA ARG A 67 5.02 12.41 -3.08
C ARG A 67 4.40 12.78 -4.43
N PHE A 68 3.21 12.29 -4.75
CA PHE A 68 2.54 12.66 -6.00
C PHE A 68 2.17 14.14 -6.05
N VAL A 69 1.72 14.68 -4.91
CA VAL A 69 1.37 16.10 -4.77
C VAL A 69 2.63 16.95 -4.84
N ASP A 70 3.70 16.56 -4.14
CA ASP A 70 4.97 17.27 -4.15
C ASP A 70 5.55 17.40 -5.56
N VAL A 71 5.60 16.29 -6.30
CA VAL A 71 6.12 16.29 -7.68
C VAL A 71 5.26 17.17 -8.59
N PHE A 72 3.93 17.14 -8.41
CA PHE A 72 3.02 17.99 -9.17
C PHE A 72 3.28 19.48 -8.91
N LEU A 73 3.42 19.88 -7.64
CA LEU A 73 3.69 21.26 -7.25
C LEU A 73 5.09 21.71 -7.70
N ASP A 74 6.11 20.86 -7.54
CA ASP A 74 7.48 21.12 -8.02
C ASP A 74 7.52 21.38 -9.55
N ALA A 75 6.70 20.64 -10.32
CA ALA A 75 6.61 20.78 -11.77
C ALA A 75 5.79 22.01 -12.23
N ARG A 76 4.97 22.60 -11.36
CA ARG A 76 4.07 23.73 -11.68
C ARG A 76 4.50 25.01 -10.97
N ARG A 77 5.44 25.73 -11.59
CA ARG A 77 5.98 27.01 -11.08
C ARG A 77 4.98 28.17 -11.06
N ALA A 78 3.87 28.06 -11.79
CA ALA A 78 2.84 29.08 -11.84
C ALA A 78 1.49 28.45 -11.51
N ALA A 79 0.75 29.11 -10.61
CA ALA A 79 -0.64 28.77 -10.37
C ALA A 79 -1.45 28.95 -11.67
N PRO A 80 -2.46 28.11 -11.92
CA PRO A 80 -3.37 28.33 -13.04
C PRO A 80 -4.00 29.72 -12.92
N ALA A 81 -4.16 30.40 -14.06
CA ALA A 81 -4.79 31.71 -14.08
C ALA A 81 -6.20 31.61 -13.49
N CYS A 82 -6.48 32.42 -12.47
CA CYS A 82 -7.83 32.52 -11.93
C CYS A 82 -8.74 33.13 -12.99
N GLY A 83 -9.73 32.38 -13.47
CA GLY A 83 -10.73 32.86 -14.44
C GLY A 83 -11.65 33.96 -13.88
N SER A 84 -11.57 34.24 -12.58
CA SER A 84 -12.29 35.32 -11.92
C SER A 84 -11.39 35.96 -10.87
N CYS A 85 -10.70 37.03 -11.27
CA CYS A 85 -10.17 38.11 -10.43
C CYS A 85 -9.60 37.70 -9.05
N CYS A 86 -8.32 37.34 -8.99
CA CYS A 86 -7.47 37.60 -7.82
C CYS A 86 -6.04 37.88 -8.29
N ALA A 87 -5.46 38.99 -7.83
CA ALA A 87 -4.10 39.43 -8.13
C ALA A 87 -3.04 38.38 -7.72
N PRO A 88 -1.83 38.39 -8.31
CA PRO A 88 -0.84 37.35 -8.06
C PRO A 88 -0.32 37.49 -6.62
N MET A 89 -0.76 36.61 -5.73
CA MET A 89 -0.09 36.41 -4.46
C MET A 89 1.09 35.47 -4.72
N ALA A 90 2.31 35.96 -4.54
CA ALA A 90 3.52 35.18 -4.69
C ALA A 90 3.45 33.98 -3.72
N ALA A 91 3.14 32.80 -4.26
CA ALA A 91 3.14 31.56 -3.51
C ALA A 91 4.59 31.10 -3.31
N SER A 92 5.25 31.65 -2.29
CA SER A 92 6.46 31.03 -1.75
C SER A 92 6.02 29.85 -0.89
N VAL A 93 5.91 28.67 -1.50
CA VAL A 93 5.88 27.42 -0.74
C VAL A 93 7.30 27.19 -0.23
N ALA A 94 7.56 27.62 1.01
CA ALA A 94 8.80 27.32 1.70
C ALA A 94 8.84 25.82 2.01
N LYS A 95 9.67 25.08 1.25
CA LYS A 95 9.99 23.68 1.51
C LYS A 95 10.92 23.61 2.73
N ARG A 96 10.57 22.79 3.74
CA ARG A 96 11.47 22.45 4.85
C ARG A 96 12.49 21.41 4.44
#